data_AF-A0A2N2ZEY6-F1
#
_entry.id   AF-A0A2N2ZEY6-F1
#
_cell.length_a   1.000
_cell.length_b   1.000
_cell.length_c   1.000
_cell.angle_alpha   90.00
_cell.angle_beta   90.00
_cell.angle_gamma   90.00
#
_symmetry.space_group_name_H-M   'P 1'
#
loop_
_entity.id
_entity.type
_entity.pdbx_description
1 polymer ?
#
loop_
_entity_poly.entity_id
_entity_poly.type
_entity_poly.pdbx_seq_one_letter_code
_entity_poly.pdbx_strand_id
1 'polypeptide(L)'
;MIFFRIENNANIVAPQAMMDNVQNINVDDLDANWLNYDSYIDTTLLYHYSIILNMELIAVSPEELKETVSSESKEIPDGFDYVLDANGNVKKDSLGNDIKTTKYKTISCTVKRFQQRKAAKIAGTLNYYDNLSSNLIKTDPIVSEAFFENFYGLAFGDLAALSPETQKQLNANRPLPFPPSEALIIQAGEVLKAMTKDIIVKNKGIIK
;
A
#
# COMPACT_ATOMS: atom_id res chain seq x y z
N MET A 1 24.31 -31.37 0.02
CA MET A 1 23.01 -30.78 -0.33
C MET A 1 22.35 -30.23 0.92
N ILE A 2 21.57 -29.16 0.74
CA ILE A 2 20.75 -28.52 1.77
C ILE A 2 19.31 -28.76 1.37
N PHE A 3 18.51 -29.21 2.33
CA PHE A 3 17.07 -29.37 2.15
C PHE A 3 16.38 -28.08 2.57
N PHE A 4 15.52 -27.51 1.70
CA PHE A 4 14.71 -26.34 2.06
C PHE A 4 13.23 -26.71 2.02
N ARG A 5 12.52 -26.47 3.13
CA ARG A 5 11.07 -26.63 3.18
C ARG A 5 10.40 -25.49 3.92
N ILE A 6 9.14 -25.28 3.58
CA ILE A 6 8.26 -24.37 4.30
C ILE A 6 7.35 -25.19 5.20
N GLU A 7 7.22 -24.77 6.44
CA GLU A 7 6.22 -25.28 7.37
C GLU A 7 5.18 -24.19 7.61
N ASN A 8 3.92 -24.50 7.29
CA ASN A 8 2.81 -23.60 7.58
C ASN A 8 2.19 -23.97 8.93
N ASN A 9 2.65 -23.33 9.99
CA ASN A 9 2.09 -23.41 11.35
C ASN A 9 1.24 -22.17 11.69
N ALA A 10 0.87 -21.38 10.69
CA ALA A 10 0.09 -20.17 10.89
C ALA A 10 -1.36 -20.46 11.27
N ASN A 11 -1.98 -19.47 11.91
CA ASN A 11 -3.40 -19.47 12.29
C ASN A 11 -4.38 -19.49 11.09
N ILE A 12 -3.92 -19.19 9.88
CA ILE A 12 -4.72 -19.15 8.65
C ILE A 12 -4.04 -20.03 7.60
N VAL A 13 -4.85 -20.70 6.77
CA VAL A 13 -4.35 -21.46 5.63
C VAL A 13 -3.73 -20.50 4.61
N ALA A 14 -2.43 -20.66 4.35
CA ALA A 14 -1.72 -19.91 3.34
C ALA A 14 -2.27 -20.22 1.94
N PRO A 15 -2.50 -19.21 1.07
CA PRO A 15 -2.86 -19.43 -0.32
C PRO A 15 -1.85 -20.32 -1.04
N GLN A 16 -2.31 -21.31 -1.80
CA GLN A 16 -1.42 -22.25 -2.49
C GLN A 16 -0.46 -21.52 -3.45
N ALA A 17 -0.95 -20.52 -4.20
CA ALA A 17 -0.12 -19.72 -5.10
C ALA A 17 1.02 -18.99 -4.37
N MET A 18 0.78 -18.55 -3.13
CA MET A 18 1.81 -17.94 -2.29
C MET A 18 2.83 -19.01 -1.87
N MET A 19 2.37 -20.16 -1.37
CA MET A 19 3.23 -21.28 -0.97
C MET A 19 4.13 -21.76 -2.12
N ASP A 20 3.56 -21.95 -3.31
CA ASP A 20 4.30 -22.38 -4.49
C ASP A 20 5.35 -21.34 -4.89
N ASN A 21 5.02 -20.05 -4.81
CA ASN A 21 5.98 -18.99 -5.15
C ASN A 21 7.14 -18.95 -4.14
N VAL A 22 6.85 -18.99 -2.84
CA VAL A 22 7.88 -18.99 -1.80
C VAL A 22 8.69 -20.28 -1.85
N GLN A 23 8.09 -21.44 -2.11
CA GLN A 23 8.81 -22.72 -2.19
C GLN A 23 9.78 -22.77 -3.39
N ASN A 24 9.46 -22.06 -4.47
CA ASN A 24 10.32 -21.86 -5.63
C ASN A 24 11.41 -20.81 -5.38
N ILE A 25 12.06 -20.80 -4.21
CA ILE A 25 13.32 -20.06 -4.03
C ILE A 25 14.36 -20.78 -4.89
N ASN A 26 14.59 -20.26 -6.10
CA ASN A 26 15.71 -20.72 -6.88
C ASN A 26 16.99 -20.18 -6.22
N VAL A 27 17.67 -21.06 -5.50
CA VAL A 27 18.96 -20.76 -4.87
C VAL A 27 20.11 -20.88 -5.88
N ASP A 28 19.87 -21.37 -7.10
CA ASP A 28 20.88 -21.41 -8.16
C ASP A 28 21.35 -19.99 -8.57
N ASP A 29 20.57 -18.95 -8.25
CA ASP A 29 20.96 -17.54 -8.40
C ASP A 29 21.88 -17.04 -7.26
N LEU A 30 22.21 -17.88 -6.27
CA LEU A 30 23.12 -17.57 -5.16
C LEU A 30 24.54 -18.05 -5.49
N ASP A 31 25.17 -17.35 -6.43
CA ASP A 31 26.52 -17.62 -6.96
C ASP A 31 26.67 -19.01 -7.62
N ALA A 32 27.21 -19.00 -8.83
CA ALA A 32 27.29 -20.12 -9.78
C ALA A 32 28.17 -21.32 -9.35
N ASN A 33 28.27 -21.65 -8.06
CA ASN A 33 29.12 -22.71 -7.55
C ASN A 33 28.56 -23.60 -6.44
N TRP A 34 27.34 -23.47 -5.91
CA TRP A 34 26.90 -24.43 -4.87
C TRP A 34 25.40 -24.74 -4.76
N LEU A 35 25.18 -26.06 -4.63
CA LEU A 35 24.07 -26.81 -4.02
C LEU A 35 22.70 -26.77 -4.71
N ASN A 36 22.29 -27.91 -5.26
CA ASN A 36 20.91 -28.18 -5.66
C ASN A 36 20.00 -28.17 -4.42
N TYR A 37 18.97 -27.33 -4.44
CA TYR A 37 17.91 -27.27 -3.42
C TYR A 37 16.69 -27.97 -3.98
N ASP A 38 16.29 -29.08 -3.35
CA ASP A 38 15.04 -29.73 -3.70
C ASP A 38 13.93 -29.25 -2.77
N SER A 39 12.87 -28.74 -3.37
CA SER A 39 11.59 -28.44 -2.71
C SER A 39 10.78 -29.70 -2.39
N TYR A 40 11.23 -30.86 -2.88
CA TYR A 40 10.65 -32.17 -2.66
C TYR A 40 11.72 -33.09 -2.06
N ILE A 41 11.35 -33.90 -1.06
CA ILE A 41 12.30 -34.85 -0.46
C ILE A 41 12.65 -35.88 -1.54
N ASP A 42 13.88 -35.82 -2.04
CA ASP A 42 14.47 -36.95 -2.74
C ASP A 42 15.07 -37.89 -1.69
N THR A 43 14.39 -39.01 -1.43
CA THR A 43 14.84 -40.03 -0.48
C THR A 43 16.14 -40.73 -0.91
N THR A 44 16.62 -40.47 -2.12
CA THR A 44 17.89 -41.00 -2.64
C THR A 44 19.08 -40.08 -2.37
N LEU A 45 18.85 -38.86 -1.85
CA LEU A 45 19.88 -37.86 -1.61
C LEU A 45 20.14 -37.63 -0.11
N LEU A 46 21.41 -37.58 0.28
CA LEU A 46 21.82 -37.27 1.64
C LEU A 46 21.97 -35.75 1.82
N TYR A 47 21.02 -35.15 2.52
CA TYR A 47 21.09 -33.74 2.92
C TYR A 47 21.84 -33.61 4.24
N HIS A 48 22.95 -32.87 4.25
CA HIS A 48 23.74 -32.64 5.47
C HIS A 48 23.09 -31.61 6.39
N TYR A 49 22.32 -30.69 5.81
CA TYR A 49 21.65 -29.61 6.52
C TYR A 49 20.24 -29.39 6.00
N SER A 50 19.39 -28.85 6.87
CA SER A 50 18.03 -28.42 6.51
C SER A 50 17.80 -26.97 6.90
N ILE A 51 17.12 -26.22 6.04
CA ILE A 51 16.63 -24.88 6.30
C ILE A 51 15.10 -24.96 6.27
N ILE A 52 14.47 -24.63 7.38
CA ILE A 52 13.02 -24.69 7.54
C ILE A 52 12.49 -23.28 7.73
N LEU A 53 11.73 -22.79 6.76
CA LEU A 53 10.94 -21.56 6.91
C LEU A 53 9.65 -21.91 7.64
N ASN A 54 9.61 -21.65 8.94
CA ASN A 54 8.44 -21.85 9.78
C ASN A 54 7.58 -20.58 9.77
N MET A 55 6.43 -20.62 9.12
CA MET A 55 5.45 -19.53 9.19
C MET A 55 4.54 -19.73 10.39
N GLU A 56 4.48 -18.72 11.27
CA GLU A 56 3.80 -18.80 12.56
C GLU A 56 2.55 -17.92 12.61
N LEU A 57 2.50 -16.86 11.79
CA LEU A 57 1.39 -15.93 11.75
C LEU A 57 1.15 -15.45 10.32
N ILE A 58 -0.10 -15.51 9.89
CA ILE A 58 -0.59 -14.77 8.73
C ILE A 58 -1.74 -13.89 9.23
N ALA A 59 -1.59 -12.58 9.10
CA ALA A 59 -2.57 -11.61 9.55
C ALA A 59 -2.91 -10.65 8.40
N VAL A 60 -4.19 -10.29 8.30
CA VAL A 60 -4.66 -9.27 7.37
C VAL A 60 -5.39 -8.22 8.19
N SER A 61 -5.04 -6.95 7.97
CA SER A 61 -5.73 -5.86 8.64
C SER A 61 -7.16 -5.75 8.13
N PRO A 62 -8.10 -5.23 8.94
CA PRO A 62 -9.38 -4.79 8.41
C PRO A 62 -9.18 -3.71 7.34
N GLU A 63 -10.21 -3.52 6.52
CA GLU A 63 -10.28 -2.41 5.56
C GLU A 63 -10.51 -1.11 6.32
N GLU A 64 -9.52 -0.21 6.28
CA GLU A 64 -9.58 1.08 6.94
C GLU A 64 -9.91 2.17 5.92
N LEU A 65 -10.98 2.92 6.17
CA LEU A 65 -11.36 4.10 5.39
C LEU A 65 -11.45 5.31 6.31
N LYS A 66 -10.51 6.25 6.16
CA LYS A 66 -10.51 7.52 6.90
C LYS A 66 -11.03 8.64 6.02
N GLU A 67 -12.08 9.33 6.48
CA GLU A 67 -12.67 10.49 5.82
C GLU A 67 -12.24 11.80 6.52
N THR A 68 -11.80 12.79 5.74
CA THR A 68 -11.57 14.17 6.18
C THR A 68 -12.40 15.12 5.33
N VAL A 69 -13.12 16.05 5.96
CA VAL A 69 -13.97 17.01 5.26
C VAL A 69 -13.42 18.43 5.41
N SER A 70 -13.38 19.19 4.32
CA SER A 70 -13.10 20.63 4.33
C SER A 70 -14.08 21.36 3.43
N SER A 71 -14.25 22.66 3.62
CA SER A 71 -15.04 23.51 2.72
C SER A 71 -14.21 24.70 2.26
N GLU A 72 -14.36 25.07 1.00
CA GLU A 72 -13.76 26.26 0.41
C GLU A 72 -14.87 27.15 -0.17
N SER A 73 -14.69 28.46 -0.04
CA SER A 73 -15.64 29.46 -0.52
C SER A 73 -14.90 30.59 -1.23
N LYS A 74 -15.54 31.14 -2.25
CA LYS A 74 -14.99 32.24 -3.05
C LYS A 74 -16.10 33.22 -3.41
N GLU A 75 -15.81 34.51 -3.32
CA GLU A 75 -16.69 35.53 -3.87
C GLU A 75 -16.39 35.73 -5.35
N ILE A 76 -17.44 35.69 -6.17
CA ILE A 76 -17.36 35.96 -7.60
C ILE A 76 -18.33 37.08 -7.99
N PRO A 77 -17.97 37.91 -8.98
CA PRO A 77 -18.91 38.89 -9.54
C PRO A 77 -20.19 38.22 -10.03
N ASP A 78 -21.34 38.79 -9.68
CA ASP A 78 -22.69 38.34 -10.01
C ASP A 78 -23.55 39.51 -10.48
N GLY A 79 -23.10 40.15 -11.56
CA GLY A 79 -23.73 41.32 -12.14
C GLY A 79 -23.38 42.62 -11.43
N PHE A 80 -24.23 43.62 -11.60
CA PHE A 80 -24.00 44.98 -11.13
C PHE A 80 -25.31 45.62 -10.67
N ASP A 81 -25.24 46.42 -9.62
CA ASP A 81 -26.33 47.29 -9.17
C ASP A 81 -26.07 48.73 -9.63
N TYR A 82 -27.15 49.45 -9.94
CA TYR A 82 -27.09 50.86 -10.30
C TYR A 82 -27.02 51.72 -9.04
N VAL A 83 -26.10 52.68 -9.01
CA VAL A 83 -26.04 53.67 -7.94
C VAL A 83 -27.12 54.72 -8.19
N LEU A 84 -27.98 54.97 -7.22
CA LEU A 84 -29.03 56.00 -7.32
C LEU A 84 -28.54 57.34 -6.74
N ASP A 85 -29.06 58.45 -7.28
CA ASP A 85 -28.89 59.79 -6.71
C ASP A 85 -29.92 60.07 -5.59
N ALA A 86 -29.84 61.26 -4.97
CA ALA A 86 -30.75 61.64 -3.88
C ALA A 86 -32.24 61.69 -4.28
N ASN A 87 -32.54 61.71 -5.58
CA ASN A 87 -33.89 61.75 -6.13
C ASN A 87 -34.39 60.38 -6.60
N GLY A 88 -33.56 59.33 -6.45
CA GLY A 88 -33.90 57.96 -6.87
C GLY A 88 -33.63 57.67 -8.36
N ASN A 89 -32.97 58.57 -9.10
CA ASN A 89 -32.57 58.31 -10.49
C ASN A 89 -31.20 57.63 -10.55
N VAL A 90 -30.92 56.91 -11.64
CA VAL A 90 -29.59 56.31 -11.87
C VAL A 90 -28.53 57.42 -11.95
N LYS A 91 -27.56 57.38 -11.04
CA LYS A 91 -26.46 58.32 -10.94
C LYS A 91 -25.55 58.16 -12.16
N LYS A 92 -25.21 59.28 -12.79
CA LYS A 92 -24.32 59.35 -13.96
C LYS A 92 -22.97 59.97 -13.59
N ASP A 93 -21.92 59.55 -14.29
CA ASP A 93 -20.59 60.16 -14.21
C ASP A 93 -20.52 61.52 -14.95
N SER A 94 -19.37 62.19 -14.90
CA SER A 94 -19.16 63.49 -15.56
C SER A 94 -19.23 63.44 -17.10
N LEU A 95 -19.30 62.26 -17.70
CA LEU A 95 -19.43 62.02 -19.14
C LEU A 95 -20.84 61.53 -19.52
N GLY A 96 -21.74 61.38 -18.55
CA GLY A 96 -23.14 60.94 -18.75
C GLY A 96 -23.38 59.43 -18.67
N ASN A 97 -22.37 58.62 -18.31
CA ASN A 97 -22.50 57.16 -18.20
C ASN A 97 -23.05 56.75 -16.84
N ASP A 98 -23.85 55.67 -16.81
CA ASP A 98 -24.41 55.15 -15.56
C ASP A 98 -23.31 54.59 -14.64
N ILE A 99 -23.34 55.00 -13.37
CA ILE A 99 -22.45 54.46 -12.35
C ILE A 99 -23.01 53.13 -11.84
N LYS A 100 -22.19 52.09 -11.97
CA LYS A 100 -22.52 50.72 -11.56
C LYS A 100 -21.57 50.26 -10.46
N THR A 101 -22.09 49.48 -9.52
CA THR A 101 -21.31 48.79 -8.49
C THR A 101 -21.40 47.29 -8.72
N THR A 102 -20.26 46.60 -8.76
CA THR A 102 -20.22 45.15 -8.91
C THR A 102 -20.89 44.48 -7.72
N LYS A 103 -21.86 43.60 -8.01
CA LYS A 103 -22.46 42.73 -7.03
C LYS A 103 -21.63 41.46 -6.94
N TYR A 104 -21.42 40.94 -5.74
CA TYR A 104 -20.72 39.67 -5.52
C TYR A 104 -21.69 38.63 -4.99
N LYS A 105 -21.48 37.38 -5.38
CA LYS A 105 -22.08 36.22 -4.71
C LYS A 105 -20.99 35.31 -4.18
N THR A 106 -21.27 34.64 -3.07
CA THR A 106 -20.39 33.60 -2.53
C THR A 106 -20.75 32.26 -3.13
N ILE A 107 -19.79 31.64 -3.82
CA ILE A 107 -19.84 30.23 -4.21
C ILE A 107 -19.07 29.40 -3.19
N SER A 108 -19.47 28.14 -2.99
CA SER A 108 -18.81 27.24 -2.05
C SER A 108 -18.77 25.81 -2.56
N CYS A 109 -17.77 25.07 -2.09
CA CYS A 109 -17.57 23.66 -2.38
C CYS A 109 -17.05 22.93 -1.15
N THR A 110 -17.64 21.79 -0.85
CA THR A 110 -17.18 20.87 0.19
C THR A 110 -16.35 19.76 -0.45
N VAL A 111 -15.18 19.51 0.12
CA VAL A 111 -14.23 18.49 -0.30
C VAL A 111 -14.14 17.42 0.76
N LYS A 112 -14.45 16.19 0.37
CA LYS A 112 -14.21 14.98 1.16
C LYS A 112 -12.93 14.31 0.67
N ARG A 113 -11.99 14.05 1.57
CA ARG A 113 -10.75 13.32 1.31
C ARG A 113 -10.81 11.97 2.00
N PHE A 114 -10.44 10.93 1.27
CA PHE A 114 -10.49 9.55 1.73
C PHE A 114 -9.09 8.96 1.68
N GLN A 115 -8.70 8.29 2.77
CA GLN A 115 -7.50 7.47 2.85
C GLN A 115 -7.95 6.03 3.09
N GLN A 116 -7.66 5.15 2.14
CA GLN A 116 -7.92 3.72 2.22
C GLN A 116 -6.64 3.01 2.60
N ARG A 117 -6.68 2.12 3.59
CA ARG A 117 -5.53 1.30 4.00
C ARG A 117 -5.96 -0.14 4.24
N LYS A 118 -5.12 -1.07 3.81
CA LYS A 118 -5.23 -2.50 4.13
C LYS A 118 -3.83 -3.11 4.07
N ALA A 119 -3.52 -4.06 4.92
CA ALA A 119 -2.21 -4.70 4.93
C ALA A 119 -2.33 -6.20 5.16
N ALA A 120 -1.35 -6.95 4.68
CA ALA A 120 -1.11 -8.33 5.09
C ALA A 120 0.28 -8.45 5.69
N LYS A 121 0.41 -9.34 6.67
CA LYS A 121 1.64 -9.61 7.40
C LYS A 121 1.83 -11.11 7.49
N ILE A 122 3.06 -11.55 7.22
CA ILE A 122 3.50 -12.92 7.48
C ILE A 122 4.67 -12.83 8.46
N ALA A 123 4.61 -13.57 9.55
CA ALA A 123 5.70 -13.64 10.52
C ALA A 123 6.02 -15.09 10.86
N GLY A 124 7.29 -15.33 11.18
CA GLY A 124 7.78 -16.64 11.55
C GLY A 124 9.29 -16.65 11.74
N THR A 125 9.89 -17.80 11.49
CA THR A 125 11.30 -18.06 11.75
C THR A 125 11.95 -18.89 10.65
N LEU A 126 13.25 -18.66 10.42
CA LEU A 126 14.09 -19.47 9.55
C LEU A 126 15.04 -20.29 10.41
N ASN A 127 14.84 -21.61 10.43
CA ASN A 127 15.54 -22.54 11.30
C ASN A 127 16.55 -23.37 10.51
N TYR A 128 17.78 -23.41 11.01
CA TYR A 128 18.90 -24.12 10.40
C TYR A 128 19.23 -25.36 11.22
N TYR A 129 19.22 -26.53 10.61
CA TYR A 129 19.49 -27.81 11.26
C TYR A 129 20.69 -28.51 10.63
N ASP A 130 21.50 -29.15 11.47
CA ASP A 130 22.44 -30.19 11.07
C ASP A 130 21.70 -31.54 11.11
N ASN A 131 21.56 -32.18 9.96
CA ASN A 131 20.79 -33.43 9.86
C ASN A 131 21.56 -34.64 10.40
N LEU A 132 22.91 -34.58 10.48
CA LEU A 132 23.71 -35.67 11.04
C LEU A 132 23.57 -35.73 12.55
N SER A 133 23.58 -34.57 13.21
CA SER A 133 23.45 -34.47 14.67
C SER A 133 22.03 -34.16 15.14
N SER A 134 21.10 -33.90 14.22
CA SER A 134 19.72 -33.48 14.49
C SER A 134 19.61 -32.23 15.37
N ASN A 135 20.62 -31.36 15.33
CA ASN A 135 20.69 -30.17 16.18
C ASN A 135 20.21 -28.93 15.43
N LEU A 136 19.45 -28.08 16.12
CA LEU A 136 19.15 -26.71 15.69
C LEU A 136 20.41 -25.86 15.86
N ILE A 137 20.97 -25.39 14.74
CA ILE A 137 22.17 -24.56 14.70
C ILE A 137 21.82 -23.09 14.97
N LYS A 138 20.75 -22.61 14.34
CA LYS A 138 20.38 -21.19 14.37
C LYS A 138 18.91 -21.00 14.02
N THR A 139 18.33 -19.96 14.61
CA THR A 139 17.03 -19.42 14.25
C THR A 139 17.18 -17.94 13.95
N ASP A 140 16.61 -17.49 12.83
CA ASP A 140 16.45 -16.07 12.51
C ASP A 140 14.97 -15.72 12.39
N PRO A 141 14.48 -14.68 13.10
CA PRO A 141 13.12 -14.22 12.92
C PRO A 141 12.96 -13.58 11.54
N ILE A 142 11.81 -13.79 10.92
CA ILE A 142 11.47 -13.22 9.62
C ILE A 142 10.05 -12.67 9.65
N VAL A 143 9.89 -11.44 9.15
CA VAL A 143 8.60 -10.75 9.11
C VAL A 143 8.50 -10.02 7.77
N SER A 144 7.47 -10.33 7.00
CA SER A 144 7.15 -9.65 5.75
C SER A 144 5.78 -8.98 5.83
N GLU A 145 5.65 -7.84 5.15
CA GLU A 145 4.43 -7.04 5.12
C GLU A 145 4.17 -6.54 3.71
N ALA A 146 2.89 -6.49 3.32
CA ALA A 146 2.43 -5.87 2.08
C ALA A 146 1.29 -4.90 2.40
N PHE A 147 1.31 -3.73 1.75
CA PHE A 147 0.40 -2.63 2.04
C PHE A 147 -0.35 -2.21 0.79
N PHE A 148 -1.65 -2.01 0.96
CA PHE A 148 -2.48 -1.22 0.05
C PHE A 148 -2.77 0.12 0.71
N GLU A 149 -2.45 1.19 0.00
CA GLU A 149 -2.81 2.55 0.38
C GLU A 149 -3.32 3.31 -0.84
N ASN A 150 -4.47 3.96 -0.71
CA ASN A 150 -5.02 4.83 -1.74
C ASN A 150 -5.57 6.11 -1.13
N PHE A 151 -5.25 7.25 -1.75
CA PHE A 151 -5.74 8.57 -1.35
C PHE A 151 -6.55 9.16 -2.49
N TYR A 152 -7.80 9.52 -2.24
CA TYR A 152 -8.63 10.20 -3.25
C TYR A 152 -9.52 11.25 -2.60
N GLY A 153 -10.14 12.09 -3.41
CA GLY A 153 -11.12 13.05 -2.90
C GLY A 153 -12.30 13.24 -3.83
N LEU A 154 -13.40 13.71 -3.24
CA LEU A 154 -14.65 14.04 -3.90
C LEU A 154 -15.02 15.49 -3.54
N ALA A 155 -15.55 16.22 -4.51
CA ALA A 155 -15.98 17.60 -4.33
C ALA A 155 -17.48 17.74 -4.61
N PHE A 156 -18.16 18.51 -3.77
CA PHE A 156 -19.61 18.71 -3.77
C PHE A 156 -19.90 20.21 -3.73
N GLY A 157 -20.61 20.74 -4.72
CA GLY A 157 -20.89 22.18 -4.86
C GLY A 157 -20.21 22.78 -6.09
N ASP A 158 -19.87 24.07 -6.03
CA ASP A 158 -19.28 24.79 -7.16
C ASP A 158 -17.74 24.63 -7.18
N LEU A 159 -17.23 23.83 -8.11
CA LEU A 159 -15.79 23.56 -8.25
C LEU A 159 -14.96 24.83 -8.49
N ALA A 160 -15.56 25.92 -9.01
CA ALA A 160 -14.87 27.19 -9.19
C ALA A 160 -14.55 27.89 -7.86
N ALA A 161 -15.14 27.43 -6.75
CA ALA A 161 -14.83 27.87 -5.39
C ALA A 161 -13.52 27.26 -4.86
N LEU A 162 -13.04 26.16 -5.47
CA LEU A 162 -11.83 25.46 -5.04
C LEU A 162 -10.56 26.16 -5.50
N SER A 163 -9.55 26.18 -4.64
CA SER A 163 -8.20 26.60 -4.98
C SER A 163 -7.58 25.70 -6.07
N PRO A 164 -6.65 26.24 -6.89
CA PRO A 164 -5.96 25.43 -7.91
C PRO A 164 -5.23 24.22 -7.32
N GLU A 165 -4.71 24.34 -6.08
CA GLU A 165 -4.05 23.24 -5.38
C GLU A 165 -5.02 22.11 -5.04
N THR A 166 -6.18 22.44 -4.47
CA THR A 166 -7.23 21.45 -4.17
C THR A 166 -7.75 20.78 -5.43
N GLN A 167 -7.95 21.54 -6.52
CA GLN A 167 -8.36 20.97 -7.80
C GLN A 167 -7.32 19.99 -8.36
N LYS A 168 -6.02 20.33 -8.27
CA LYS A 168 -4.94 19.43 -8.69
C LYS A 168 -4.92 18.15 -7.86
N GLN A 169 -5.09 18.26 -6.53
CA GLN A 169 -5.14 17.12 -5.63
C GLN A 169 -6.30 16.17 -5.97
N LEU A 170 -7.50 16.70 -6.20
CA LEU A 170 -8.69 15.91 -6.55
C LEU A 170 -8.55 15.18 -7.88
N ASN A 171 -7.76 15.73 -8.80
CA ASN A 171 -7.53 15.14 -10.11
C ASN A 171 -6.43 14.07 -10.13
N ALA A 172 -5.58 13.99 -9.10
CA ALA A 172 -4.43 13.09 -9.09
C ALA A 172 -4.83 11.61 -9.01
N ASN A 173 -5.82 11.28 -8.18
CA ASN A 173 -6.17 9.90 -7.84
C ASN A 173 -7.68 9.64 -7.97
N ARG A 174 -8.06 8.37 -7.93
CA ARG A 174 -9.45 7.91 -8.04
C ARG A 174 -9.78 6.91 -6.94
N PRO A 175 -11.06 6.75 -6.56
CA PRO A 175 -11.47 5.67 -5.69
C PRO A 175 -11.10 4.33 -6.31
N LEU A 176 -10.47 3.46 -5.51
CA LEU A 176 -10.15 2.09 -5.88
C LEU A 176 -10.86 1.13 -4.91
N PRO A 177 -11.30 -0.05 -5.38
CA PRO A 177 -11.75 -1.09 -4.46
C PRO A 177 -10.57 -1.56 -3.60
N PHE A 178 -10.86 -1.96 -2.36
CA PHE A 178 -9.85 -2.66 -1.55
C PHE A 178 -9.45 -3.97 -2.26
N PRO A 179 -8.16 -4.33 -2.26
CA PRO A 179 -7.74 -5.60 -2.81
C PRO A 179 -8.26 -6.76 -1.95
N PRO A 180 -8.50 -7.94 -2.55
CA PRO A 180 -8.83 -9.13 -1.79
C PRO A 180 -7.67 -9.48 -0.84
N SER A 181 -7.99 -10.00 0.34
CA SER A 181 -7.01 -10.35 1.36
C SER A 181 -5.93 -11.31 0.83
N GLU A 182 -6.33 -12.26 0.00
CA GLU A 182 -5.43 -13.22 -0.65
C GLU A 182 -4.35 -12.54 -1.50
N ALA A 183 -4.69 -11.50 -2.27
CA ALA A 183 -3.71 -10.79 -3.10
C ALA A 183 -2.62 -10.11 -2.25
N LEU A 184 -3.00 -9.52 -1.11
CA LEU A 184 -2.01 -8.95 -0.19
C LEU A 184 -1.15 -10.02 0.49
N ILE A 185 -1.73 -11.18 0.84
CA ILE A 185 -0.96 -12.30 1.39
C ILE A 185 0.06 -12.82 0.36
N ILE A 186 -0.32 -12.93 -0.92
CA ILE A 186 0.59 -13.32 -2.01
C ILE A 186 1.75 -12.32 -2.13
N GLN A 187 1.47 -11.01 -2.14
CA GLN A 187 2.51 -9.98 -2.18
C GLN A 187 3.42 -10.02 -0.95
N ALA A 188 2.87 -10.25 0.24
CA ALA A 188 3.68 -10.41 1.45
C ALA A 188 4.56 -11.67 1.37
N GLY A 189 4.10 -12.73 0.68
CA GLY A 189 4.89 -13.91 0.35
C GLY A 189 6.05 -13.64 -0.61
N GLU A 190 5.86 -12.79 -1.62
CA GLU A 190 6.95 -12.36 -2.51
C GLU A 190 8.06 -11.64 -1.75
N VAL A 191 7.68 -10.74 -0.83
CA VAL A 191 8.63 -10.08 0.07
C VAL A 191 9.31 -11.10 0.99
N LEU A 192 8.55 -12.05 1.55
CA LEU A 192 9.08 -13.12 2.41
C LEU A 192 10.15 -13.93 1.67
N LYS A 193 9.87 -14.32 0.43
CA LYS A 193 10.81 -15.06 -0.44
C LYS A 193 12.14 -14.32 -0.61
N ALA A 194 12.08 -13.02 -0.92
CA ALA A 194 13.28 -12.20 -1.07
C ALA A 194 14.08 -12.13 0.24
N MET A 195 13.39 -11.88 1.37
CA MET A 195 14.02 -11.82 2.68
C MET A 195 14.64 -13.17 3.10
N THR A 196 13.97 -14.29 2.84
CA THR A 196 14.50 -15.63 3.09
C THR A 196 15.80 -15.84 2.31
N LYS A 197 15.83 -15.48 1.02
CA LYS A 197 17.04 -15.55 0.19
C LYS A 197 18.19 -14.76 0.83
N ASP A 198 17.94 -13.50 1.21
CA ASP A 198 18.96 -12.64 1.81
C ASP A 198 19.52 -13.20 3.12
N ILE A 199 18.67 -13.74 3.99
CA ILE A 199 19.08 -14.34 5.27
C ILE A 199 19.92 -15.61 5.03
N ILE A 200 19.53 -16.47 4.08
CA ILE A 200 20.30 -17.66 3.70
C ILE A 200 21.70 -17.27 3.21
N VAL A 201 21.81 -16.29 2.31
CA VAL A 201 23.11 -15.81 1.80
C VAL A 201 24.00 -15.30 2.92
N LYS A 202 23.42 -14.50 3.82
CA LYS A 202 24.14 -13.93 4.96
C LYS A 202 24.70 -15.02 5.88
N ASN A 203 23.95 -16.11 6.06
CA ASN A 203 24.30 -17.22 6.95
C ASN A 203 25.06 -18.36 6.26
N LYS A 204 25.48 -18.21 5.00
CA LYS A 204 26.17 -19.27 4.24
C LYS A 204 27.37 -19.90 4.96
N GLY A 205 28.07 -19.15 5.82
CA GLY A 205 29.24 -19.65 6.54
C GLY A 205 28.94 -20.63 7.68
N ILE A 206 27.67 -20.75 8.07
CA ILE A 206 27.20 -21.60 9.18
C ILE A 206 26.91 -23.02 8.70
N ILE A 207 26.69 -23.19 7.40
CA ILE A 207 26.36 -24.44 6.72
C ILE A 207 27.52 -24.77 5.79
N LYS A 208 28.35 -25.77 6.10
CA LYS A 208 29.58 -26.07 5.36
C LYS A 208 29.60 -27.47 4.77
#